data_AF-A0A2S8YDY0-F1
#
_entry.id   AF-A0A2S8YDY0-F1
#
_cell.length_a   1.000
_cell.length_b   1.000
_cell.length_c   1.000
_cell.angle_alpha   90.00
_cell.angle_beta   90.00
_cell.angle_gamma   90.00
#
_symmetry.space_group_name_H-M   'P 1'
#
loop_
_entity.id
_entity.type
_entity.pdbx_description
1 polymer ?
#
loop_
_entity_poly.entity_id
_entity_poly.type
_entity_poly.pdbx_seq_one_letter_code
_entity_poly.pdbx_strand_id
1 'polypeptide(L)' 'MSGVDDGAQRSRKETRLFLFLVIFLFPLLSVAIVGGYGFFIWFLQMLFGPPGAPH' A
#
# COMPACT_ATOMS: atom_id res chain seq x y z
N MET A 1 -43.91 0.88 4.61
CA MET A 1 -42.73 1.38 5.35
C MET A 1 -41.52 0.59 4.92
N SER A 2 -40.78 1.05 3.89
CA SER A 2 -39.62 0.33 3.32
C SER A 2 -38.49 1.25 2.84
N GLY A 3 -38.55 2.56 3.10
CA GLY A 3 -37.55 3.53 2.61
C GLY A 3 -36.44 3.88 3.60
N VAL A 4 -36.46 3.35 4.82
CA VAL A 4 -35.49 3.72 5.88
C VAL A 4 -34.26 2.80 5.87
N ASP A 5 -34.40 1.57 5.39
CA ASP A 5 -33.35 0.55 5.49
C ASP A 5 -32.28 0.65 4.39
N ASP A 6 -32.62 1.16 3.20
CA ASP A 6 -31.69 1.24 2.06
C ASP A 6 -30.55 2.24 2.28
N GLY A 7 -30.85 3.39 2.90
CA GLY A 7 -29.86 4.45 3.15
C GLY A 7 -28.79 4.03 4.17
N ALA A 8 -29.19 3.33 5.23
CA ALA A 8 -28.28 2.82 6.26
C ALA A 8 -27.39 1.68 5.73
N GLN A 9 -27.92 0.85 4.83
CA GLN A 9 -27.19 -0.26 4.21
C GLN A 9 -26.12 0.21 3.22
N ARG A 10 -26.40 1.29 2.47
CA ARG A 10 -25.44 1.91 1.53
C ARG A 10 -24.24 2.53 2.25
N SER A 11 -24.49 3.32 3.29
CA SER A 11 -23.42 3.98 4.08
C SER A 11 -22.48 2.96 4.74
N ARG A 12 -23.01 1.85 5.28
CA ARG A 12 -22.19 0.77 5.88
C ARG A 12 -21.32 0.02 4.87
N LYS A 13 -21.74 -0.07 3.60
CA LYS A 13 -20.98 -0.74 2.53
C LYS A 13 -19.78 0.11 2.10
N GLU A 14 -19.95 1.41 1.98
CA GLU A 14 -18.89 2.34 1.56
C GLU A 14 -17.76 2.41 2.60
N THR A 15 -18.07 2.52 3.89
CA THR A 15 -17.04 2.54 4.94
C THR A 15 -16.24 1.23 5.00
N ARG A 16 -16.87 0.07 4.78
CA ARG A 16 -16.16 -1.21 4.71
C ARG A 16 -15.21 -1.29 3.51
N LEU A 17 -15.64 -0.78 2.36
CA LEU A 17 -14.79 -0.72 1.17
C LEU A 17 -13.60 0.22 1.38
N PHE A 18 -13.83 1.38 1.99
CA PHE A 18 -12.77 2.33 2.33
C PHE A 18 -11.77 1.74 3.32
N LEU A 19 -12.24 1.10 4.40
CA LEU A 19 -11.38 0.47 5.40
C LEU A 19 -10.59 -0.70 4.81
N PHE A 20 -11.22 -1.52 3.95
CA PHE A 20 -10.54 -2.58 3.20
C PHE A 20 -9.45 -1.98 2.31
N LEU A 21 -9.79 -0.96 1.53
CA LEU A 21 -8.84 -0.32 0.64
C LEU A 21 -7.69 0.28 1.44
N VAL A 22 -7.90 0.93 2.58
CA VAL A 22 -6.81 1.42 3.43
C VAL A 22 -5.97 0.26 3.98
N ILE A 23 -6.57 -0.78 4.56
CA ILE A 23 -5.83 -1.92 5.15
C ILE A 23 -5.04 -2.71 4.11
N PHE A 24 -5.46 -2.72 2.85
CA PHE A 24 -4.73 -3.42 1.78
C PHE A 24 -3.81 -2.50 0.99
N LEU A 25 -4.29 -1.32 0.58
CA LEU A 25 -3.54 -0.36 -0.23
C LEU A 25 -2.35 0.20 0.54
N PHE A 26 -2.52 0.61 1.81
CA PHE A 26 -1.41 1.23 2.55
C PHE A 26 -0.24 0.25 2.75
N PRO A 27 -0.46 -1.00 3.19
CA PRO A 27 0.61 -1.98 3.29
C PRO A 27 1.20 -2.35 1.94
N LEU A 28 0.37 -2.53 0.90
CA LEU A 28 0.85 -2.82 -0.44
C LEU A 28 1.74 -1.68 -0.97
N LEU A 29 1.33 -0.44 -0.75
CA LEU A 29 2.09 0.76 -1.12
C LEU A 29 3.39 0.85 -0.32
N SER A 30 3.36 0.52 0.98
CA SER A 30 4.57 0.45 1.82
C SER A 30 5.58 -0.54 1.27
N VAL A 31 5.14 -1.76 0.91
CA VAL A 31 6.02 -2.78 0.30
C VAL A 31 6.55 -2.33 -1.06
N ALA A 32 5.71 -1.72 -1.90
CA ALA A 32 6.13 -1.22 -3.21
C ALA A 32 7.18 -0.11 -3.09
N ILE A 33 7.02 0.82 -2.15
CA ILE A 33 7.96 1.92 -1.91
C ILE A 33 9.25 1.38 -1.31
N VAL A 34 9.18 0.64 -0.20
CA VAL A 34 10.38 0.15 0.50
C VAL A 34 11.13 -0.88 -0.34
N GLY A 35 10.40 -1.83 -0.93
CA GLY A 35 10.96 -2.85 -1.83
C GLY A 35 11.49 -2.23 -3.12
N GLY A 36 10.75 -1.31 -3.74
CA GLY A 36 11.19 -0.60 -4.93
C GLY A 36 12.41 0.28 -4.67
N TYR A 37 12.46 0.97 -3.53
CA TYR A 37 13.61 1.79 -3.13
C TYR A 37 14.84 0.92 -2.83
N GLY A 38 14.69 -0.17 -2.07
CA GLY A 38 15.76 -1.12 -1.81
C GLY A 38 16.29 -1.77 -3.09
N PHE A 39 15.40 -2.18 -3.99
CA PHE A 39 15.75 -2.69 -5.31
C PHE A 39 16.46 -1.65 -6.17
N PHE A 40 15.99 -0.40 -6.16
CA PHE A 40 16.60 0.70 -6.89
C PHE A 40 18.03 0.98 -6.41
N ILE A 41 18.23 1.05 -5.09
CA ILE A 41 19.56 1.18 -4.49
C ILE A 41 20.45 -0.01 -4.86
N TRP A 42 19.95 -1.24 -4.72
CA TRP A 42 20.69 -2.45 -5.11
C TRP A 42 21.04 -2.47 -6.61
N PHE A 43 20.13 -2.02 -7.46
CA PHE A 43 20.37 -1.91 -8.90
C PHE A 43 21.42 -0.83 -9.23
N LEU A 44 21.36 0.32 -8.56
CA LEU A 44 22.38 1.35 -8.66
C LEU A 44 23.74 0.83 -8.21
N GLN A 45 23.79 0.02 -7.17
CA GLN A 45 25.03 -0.64 -6.71
C GLN A 45 25.61 -1.57 -7.79
N MET A 46 24.77 -2.27 -8.55
CA MET A 46 25.24 -3.10 -9.66
C MET A 46 25.83 -2.28 -10.83
N LEU A 47 25.35 -1.05 -11.04
CA LEU A 47 25.84 -0.14 -12.08
C LEU A 47 27.09 0.65 -11.67
N PHE A 48 27.10 1.20 -10.45
CA PHE A 48 28.13 2.14 -9.97
C PHE A 48 29.21 1.47 -9.12
N GLY A 49 29.14 0.15 -8.95
CA GLY A 49 30.06 -0.62 -8.11
C GLY A 49 29.54 -0.74 -6.66
N PRO A 50 30.02 -1.77 -5.93
CA PRO A 50 29.45 -2.19 -4.66
C PRO A 50 29.40 -1.04 -3.64
N PRO A 51 28.30 -0.91 -2.88
CA PRO A 51 28.22 0.03 -1.78
C PRO A 51 29.28 -0.35 -0.74
N GLY A 52 29.97 0.64 -0.20
CA GLY A 52 31.21 0.50 0.56
C GLY A 52 31.32 -0.76 1.41
N ALA A 53 32.38 -1.53 1.14
CA ALA A 53 32.84 -2.57 2.04
C ALA A 53 33.03 -1.98 3.45
N PRO A 54 32.38 -2.53 4.49
CA PRO A 54 32.75 -2.21 5.84
C PRO A 54 34.07 -2.93 6.15
N HIS A 55 35.00 -2.16 6.76
CA HIS A 55 36.30 -2.55 7.35
C HIS A 55 37.51 -2.55 6.41
#